data_AF-A0A0Q6A6E1-F1
#
_entry.id   AF-A0A0Q6A6E1-F1
#
_cell.length_a   1.000
_cell.length_b   1.000
_cell.length_c   1.000
_cell.angle_alpha   90.00
_cell.angle_beta   90.00
_cell.angle_gamma   90.00
#
_symmetry.space_group_name_H-M   'P 1'
#
loop_
_entity.id
_entity.type
_entity.pdbx_description
1 polymer ?
#
loop_
_entity_poly.entity_id
_entity_poly.type
_entity_poly.pdbx_seq_one_letter_code
_entity_poly.pdbx_strand_id
1 'polypeptide(L)'
;MHRLALCVWLAATMLTNTAFARDNGQYDHVPPDIRAWFKSVIAPNGVPCCDISDGHRTEYDVRNGAYWVPIEGQWTEVPERAIIRNRGNPVGQAVVWYVHHRGAVIISCFVPADAV
;
A
#
# COMPACT_ATOMS: atom_id res chain seq x y z
N MET A 1 -12.70 -49.18 23.27
CA MET A 1 -13.58 -48.40 22.37
C MET A 1 -13.57 -46.89 22.63
N HIS A 2 -13.07 -46.37 23.76
CA HIS A 2 -13.03 -44.91 24.03
C HIS A 2 -11.74 -44.20 23.54
N ARG A 3 -10.67 -44.95 23.22
CA ARG A 3 -9.39 -44.37 22.76
C ARG A 3 -9.35 -44.02 21.26
N LEU A 4 -10.22 -44.63 20.46
CA LEU A 4 -10.38 -44.26 19.04
C LEU A 4 -11.24 -43.00 18.84
N ALA A 5 -12.12 -42.68 19.79
CA ALA A 5 -13.00 -41.53 19.70
C ALA A 5 -12.26 -40.19 19.85
N LEU A 6 -11.16 -40.14 20.62
CA LEU A 6 -10.38 -38.91 20.80
C LEU A 6 -9.54 -38.52 19.57
N CYS A 7 -9.16 -39.47 18.71
CA CYS A 7 -8.36 -39.15 17.51
C CYS A 7 -9.21 -38.56 16.37
N VAL A 8 -10.54 -38.71 16.42
CA VAL A 8 -11.45 -38.16 15.41
C VAL A 8 -11.77 -36.67 15.69
N TRP A 9 -11.56 -36.19 16.91
CA TRP A 9 -11.91 -34.81 17.31
C TRP A 9 -10.87 -33.74 16.99
N LEU A 10 -9.66 -34.10 16.56
CA LEU A 10 -8.57 -33.13 16.29
C LEU A 10 -8.17 -33.02 14.82
N ALA A 11 -8.74 -33.82 13.91
CA ALA A 11 -8.23 -33.96 12.54
C ALA A 11 -9.04 -33.22 11.44
N ALA A 12 -10.17 -32.57 11.75
CA ALA A 12 -10.94 -31.79 10.79
C ALA A 12 -11.60 -30.64 11.54
N THR A 13 -11.21 -29.38 11.40
CA THR A 13 -11.34 -28.59 10.17
C THR A 13 -10.45 -27.36 10.24
N MET A 14 -9.23 -27.42 9.73
CA MET A 14 -8.58 -26.21 9.21
C MET A 14 -9.22 -25.88 7.85
N LEU A 15 -10.46 -25.39 7.88
CA LEU A 15 -11.04 -24.70 6.73
C LEU A 15 -10.31 -23.36 6.63
N THR A 16 -9.18 -23.35 5.94
CA THR A 16 -8.50 -22.12 5.55
C THR A 16 -9.42 -21.41 4.57
N ASN A 17 -10.25 -20.48 5.05
CA ASN A 17 -11.00 -19.58 4.18
C ASN A 17 -9.97 -18.81 3.34
N THR A 18 -9.99 -19.05 2.02
CA THR A 18 -9.32 -18.17 1.08
C THR A 18 -10.02 -16.81 1.17
N ALA A 19 -9.39 -15.88 1.89
CA ALA A 19 -9.84 -14.50 1.91
C ALA A 19 -9.47 -13.87 0.58
N PHE A 20 -10.44 -13.72 -0.31
CA PHE A 20 -10.25 -12.88 -1.48
C PHE A 20 -10.25 -11.41 -1.04
N ALA A 21 -9.30 -10.64 -1.55
CA ALA A 21 -9.38 -9.19 -1.46
C ALA A 21 -10.70 -8.73 -2.08
N ARG A 22 -11.42 -7.85 -1.37
CA ARG A 22 -12.71 -7.34 -1.84
C ARG A 22 -12.46 -6.18 -2.81
N ASP A 23 -12.54 -6.47 -4.10
CA ASP A 23 -12.60 -5.45 -5.16
C ASP A 23 -14.06 -5.26 -5.57
N ASN A 24 -14.57 -4.03 -5.55
CA ASN A 24 -15.92 -3.72 -5.99
C ASN A 24 -15.96 -3.38 -7.50
N GLY A 25 -14.87 -3.65 -8.23
CA GLY A 25 -14.69 -3.38 -9.66
C GLY A 25 -14.19 -1.97 -9.95
N GLN A 26 -13.86 -1.17 -8.92
CA GLN A 26 -13.41 0.21 -9.12
C GLN A 26 -12.07 0.30 -9.87
N TYR A 27 -11.32 -0.81 -9.94
CA TYR A 27 -10.02 -0.90 -10.63
C TYR A 27 -10.04 -1.72 -11.93
N ASP A 28 -11.21 -2.24 -12.36
CA ASP A 28 -11.33 -3.14 -13.53
C ASP A 28 -10.80 -2.49 -14.82
N HIS A 29 -11.04 -1.19 -14.97
CA HIS A 29 -10.67 -0.41 -16.15
C HIS A 29 -9.31 0.30 -16.03
N VAL A 30 -8.56 0.06 -14.94
CA VAL A 30 -7.20 0.59 -14.82
C VAL A 30 -6.28 -0.21 -15.76
N PRO A 31 -5.47 0.45 -16.61
CA PRO A 31 -4.58 -0.25 -17.53
C PRO A 31 -3.66 -1.27 -16.80
N PRO A 32 -3.42 -2.45 -17.39
CA PRO A 32 -2.67 -3.52 -16.71
C PRO A 32 -1.26 -3.14 -16.25
N ASP A 33 -0.57 -2.30 -17.03
CA ASP A 33 0.75 -1.77 -16.74
C ASP A 33 0.75 -0.84 -15.52
N ILE A 34 -0.27 0.00 -15.38
CA ILE A 34 -0.45 0.86 -14.20
C ILE A 34 -0.71 0.00 -12.96
N ARG A 35 -1.58 -1.00 -13.05
CA ARG A 35 -1.83 -1.93 -11.92
C ARG A 35 -0.57 -2.70 -11.53
N ALA A 36 0.20 -3.15 -12.51
CA ALA A 36 1.47 -3.83 -12.27
C ALA A 36 2.47 -2.89 -11.59
N TRP A 37 2.52 -1.61 -12.00
CA TRP A 37 3.37 -0.60 -11.37
C TRP A 37 3.04 -0.43 -9.88
N PHE A 38 1.75 -0.26 -9.51
CA PHE A 38 1.31 -0.18 -8.12
C PHE A 38 1.76 -1.38 -7.27
N LYS A 39 1.65 -2.60 -7.82
CA LYS A 39 2.08 -3.84 -7.14
C LYS A 39 3.60 -3.99 -7.03
N SER A 40 4.34 -3.25 -7.85
CA SER A 40 5.78 -3.39 -7.96
C SER A 40 6.56 -2.40 -7.09
N VAL A 41 5.94 -1.29 -6.67
CA VAL A 41 6.63 -0.25 -5.91
C VAL A 41 6.94 -0.71 -4.49
N ILE A 42 8.19 -0.50 -4.10
CA ILE A 42 8.77 -0.90 -2.81
C ILE A 42 9.53 0.32 -2.29
N ALA A 43 9.29 0.70 -1.04
CA ALA A 43 10.00 1.78 -0.39
C ALA A 43 11.50 1.45 -0.23
N PRO A 44 12.39 2.45 -0.10
CA PRO A 44 13.82 2.24 0.14
C PRO A 44 14.15 1.29 1.31
N ASN A 45 13.29 1.19 2.31
CA ASN A 45 13.44 0.27 3.44
C ASN A 45 13.05 -1.19 3.13
N GLY A 46 12.71 -1.52 1.87
CA GLY A 46 12.33 -2.85 1.43
C GLY A 46 10.86 -3.24 1.66
N VAL A 47 10.05 -2.34 2.22
CA VAL A 47 8.63 -2.60 2.50
C VAL A 47 7.79 -2.30 1.24
N PRO A 48 6.97 -3.24 0.74
CA PRO A 48 6.06 -2.98 -0.36
C PRO A 48 5.05 -1.88 -0.03
N CYS A 49 4.67 -1.06 -1.02
CA CYS A 49 3.64 -0.02 -0.85
C CYS A 49 2.22 -0.57 -0.86
N CYS A 50 2.04 -1.90 -0.98
CA CYS A 50 0.78 -2.63 -1.13
C CYS A 50 0.21 -2.59 -2.56
N ASP A 51 -0.88 -1.85 -2.81
CA ASP A 51 -1.56 -1.81 -4.12
C ASP A 51 -2.17 -0.43 -4.40
N ILE A 52 -2.90 -0.30 -5.52
CA ILE A 52 -3.66 0.88 -5.92
C ILE A 52 -4.77 1.25 -4.93
N SER A 53 -5.28 0.28 -4.16
CA SER A 53 -6.28 0.51 -3.12
C SER A 53 -5.77 1.34 -1.96
N ASP A 54 -4.47 1.29 -1.69
CA ASP A 54 -3.83 1.96 -0.56
C ASP A 54 -3.11 3.26 -0.97
N GLY A 55 -3.02 3.50 -2.29
CA GLY A 55 -2.32 4.63 -2.86
C GLY A 55 -3.27 5.80 -3.15
N HIS A 56 -2.92 6.96 -2.65
CA HIS A 56 -3.69 8.18 -2.81
C HIS A 56 -2.97 9.11 -3.79
N ARG A 57 -3.62 9.42 -4.91
CA ARG A 57 -3.17 10.53 -5.76
C ARG A 57 -3.25 11.81 -4.95
N THR A 58 -2.18 12.58 -4.97
CA THR A 58 -2.04 13.75 -4.11
C THR A 58 -1.29 14.87 -4.81
N GLU A 59 -1.50 16.09 -4.34
CA GLU A 59 -0.59 17.20 -4.60
C GLU A 59 0.57 17.16 -3.60
N TYR A 60 1.63 17.91 -3.89
CA TYR A 60 2.73 18.06 -2.94
C TYR A 60 3.35 19.44 -3.05
N ASP A 61 4.04 19.82 -1.99
CA ASP A 61 4.89 21.01 -1.93
C ASP A 61 6.33 20.58 -1.60
N VAL A 62 7.31 21.38 -1.98
CA VAL A 62 8.72 21.15 -1.65
C VAL A 62 9.21 22.31 -0.79
N ARG A 63 9.39 22.04 0.50
CA ARG A 63 9.79 23.04 1.49
C ARG A 63 11.18 22.71 1.99
N ASN A 64 12.15 23.59 1.76
CA ASN A 64 13.55 23.39 2.17
C ASN A 64 14.13 22.04 1.71
N GLY A 65 13.74 21.55 0.53
CA GLY A 65 14.20 20.28 -0.03
C GLY A 65 13.44 19.03 0.45
N ALA A 66 12.51 19.17 1.40
CA ALA A 66 11.63 18.07 1.83
C ALA A 66 10.28 18.12 1.11
N TYR A 67 9.73 16.95 0.78
CA TYR A 67 8.38 16.84 0.26
C TYR A 67 7.36 16.95 1.38
N TRP A 68 6.26 17.66 1.12
CA TRP A 68 5.12 17.77 2.00
C TRP A 68 3.86 17.39 1.23
N VAL A 69 2.99 16.60 1.83
CA VAL A 69 1.75 16.13 1.22
C VAL A 69 0.57 16.42 2.16
N PRO A 70 -0.60 16.82 1.64
CA PRO A 70 -1.79 16.98 2.45
C PRO A 70 -2.38 15.60 2.76
N ILE A 71 -2.45 15.26 4.04
CA ILE A 71 -3.14 14.08 4.54
C ILE A 71 -4.16 14.57 5.57
N GLU A 72 -5.43 14.29 5.32
CA GLU A 72 -6.53 14.62 6.25
C GLU A 72 -6.58 16.10 6.65
N GLY A 73 -6.31 16.98 5.69
CA GLY A 73 -6.29 18.44 5.88
C GLY A 73 -5.02 18.98 6.54
N GLN A 74 -4.05 18.14 6.86
CA GLN A 74 -2.77 18.54 7.43
C GLN A 74 -1.62 18.29 6.46
N TRP A 75 -0.77 19.30 6.27
CA TRP A 75 0.47 19.12 5.52
C TRP A 75 1.46 18.31 6.36
N THR A 76 1.80 17.13 5.87
CA THR A 76 2.70 16.19 6.53
C THR A 76 3.99 16.07 5.73
N GLU A 77 5.13 16.19 6.41
CA GLU A 77 6.44 15.96 5.78
C GLU A 77 6.59 14.49 5.40
N VAL A 78 7.03 14.24 4.17
CA VAL A 78 7.33 12.90 3.68
C VAL A 78 8.71 12.50 4.21
N PRO A 79 8.81 11.41 5.00
CA PRO A 79 10.10 10.96 5.50
C PRO A 79 10.95 10.43 4.36
N GLU A 80 12.26 10.72 4.37
CA GLU A 80 13.18 10.37 3.27
C GLU A 80 13.14 8.87 2.93
N ARG A 81 13.02 8.01 3.95
CA ARG A 81 12.89 6.55 3.81
C ARG A 81 11.67 6.07 3.02
N ALA A 82 10.70 6.94 2.73
CA ALA A 82 9.49 6.64 1.98
C ALA A 82 9.54 7.20 0.54
N ILE A 83 10.51 8.06 0.21
CA ILE A 83 10.60 8.70 -1.11
C ILE A 83 11.15 7.69 -2.12
N ILE A 84 10.42 7.48 -3.21
CA ILE A 84 10.79 6.58 -4.30
C ILE A 84 10.93 7.40 -5.58
N ARG A 85 12.15 7.50 -6.12
CA ARG A 85 12.43 8.24 -7.36
C ARG A 85 12.84 7.39 -8.57
N ASN A 86 13.16 6.12 -8.37
CA ASN A 86 13.83 5.27 -9.36
C ASN A 86 12.90 4.23 -10.01
N ARG A 87 11.59 4.49 -10.04
CA ARG A 87 10.56 3.56 -10.52
C ARG A 87 9.66 4.16 -11.61
N GLY A 88 9.97 5.38 -12.06
CA GLY A 88 9.04 6.19 -12.83
C GLY A 88 7.71 6.44 -12.10
N ASN A 89 6.84 7.24 -12.72
CA ASN A 89 5.47 7.40 -12.26
C ASN A 89 4.50 7.49 -13.46
N PRO A 90 3.91 6.36 -13.88
CA PRO A 90 3.02 6.35 -15.04
C PRO A 90 1.62 6.90 -14.72
N VAL A 91 1.34 7.25 -13.45
CA VAL A 91 0.08 7.88 -13.03
C VAL A 91 0.03 9.36 -13.46
N GLY A 92 1.19 10.00 -13.63
CA GLY A 92 1.30 11.43 -13.99
C GLY A 92 0.91 12.39 -12.86
N GLN A 93 0.65 11.88 -11.66
CA GLN A 93 0.38 12.63 -10.43
C GLN A 93 1.15 11.98 -9.28
N ALA A 94 1.49 12.74 -8.24
CA ALA A 94 2.15 12.14 -7.09
C ALA A 94 1.20 11.16 -6.38
N VAL A 95 1.77 10.11 -5.80
CA VAL A 95 1.02 9.09 -5.08
C VAL A 95 1.65 8.90 -3.71
N VAL A 96 0.83 8.95 -2.67
CA VAL A 96 1.22 8.69 -1.27
C VAL A 96 0.49 7.48 -0.73
N TRP A 97 1.20 6.63 0.00
CA TRP A 97 0.64 5.52 0.76
C TRP A 97 0.91 5.77 2.22
N TYR A 98 -0.13 5.73 3.04
CA TYR A 98 -0.01 5.93 4.47
C TYR A 98 -0.95 5.02 5.24
N VAL A 99 -0.61 4.75 6.49
CA VAL A 99 -1.44 3.97 7.41
C VAL A 99 -1.60 4.70 8.72
N HIS A 100 -2.68 4.38 9.44
CA HIS A 100 -2.85 4.81 10.82
C HIS A 100 -2.24 3.78 11.75
N HIS A 101 -1.19 4.16 12.47
CA HIS A 101 -0.61 3.32 13.51
C HIS A 101 -0.61 4.07 14.85
N ARG A 102 -1.33 3.52 15.84
CA ARG A 102 -1.47 4.10 17.19
C ARG A 102 -1.93 5.56 17.19
N GLY A 103 -2.84 5.91 16.27
CA GLY A 103 -3.40 7.26 16.14
C GLY A 103 -2.51 8.25 15.37
N ALA A 104 -1.35 7.82 14.86
CA ALA A 104 -0.49 8.64 14.01
C ALA A 104 -0.55 8.18 12.55
N VAL A 105 -0.49 9.15 11.63
CA VAL A 105 -0.28 8.90 10.20
C VAL A 105 1.17 8.50 9.97
N ILE A 106 1.39 7.33 9.38
CA ILE A 106 2.71 6.86 8.97
C ILE A 106 2.72 6.77 7.45
N ILE A 107 3.51 7.63 6.81
CA ILE A 107 3.76 7.54 5.36
C ILE A 107 4.71 6.36 5.11
N SER A 108 4.21 5.37 4.38
CA SER A 108 4.94 4.16 4.00
C SER A 108 5.69 4.36 2.69
N CYS A 109 5.05 5.02 1.72
CA CYS A 109 5.63 5.31 0.41
C CYS A 109 5.17 6.65 -0.13
N PHE A 110 6.02 7.27 -0.95
CA PHE A 110 5.70 8.45 -1.72
C PHE A 110 6.46 8.40 -3.06
N VAL A 111 5.73 8.50 -4.15
CA VAL A 111 6.29 8.69 -5.49
C VAL A 111 5.87 10.08 -5.99
N PRO A 112 6.81 11.00 -6.24
CA PRO A 112 6.47 12.31 -6.79
C PRO A 112 6.02 12.20 -8.26
N ALA A 113 5.32 13.22 -8.76
CA ALA A 113 4.79 13.23 -10.12
C ALA A 113 5.88 13.16 -11.21
N ASP A 114 7.07 13.68 -10.90
CA ASP A 114 8.23 13.79 -11.79
C ASP A 114 9.27 12.67 -11.55
N ALA A 115 8.89 11.58 -10.88
CA ALA A 115 9.77 10.42 -10.76
C ALA A 115 10.02 9.80 -12.14
N VAL A 116 11.29 9.49 -12.42
CA VAL A 116 11.78 8.97 -13.71
C VAL A 116 12.27 7.54 -13.61
#